data_AF-A0A812KLS3-F1
#
_entry.id   AF-A0A812KLS3-F1
#
_cell.length_a   1.000
_cell.length_b   1.000
_cell.length_c   1.000
_cell.angle_alpha   90.00
_cell.angle_beta   90.00
_cell.angle_gamma   90.00
#
_symmetry.space_group_name_H-M   'P 1'
#
loop_
_entity.id
_entity.type
_entity.pdbx_description
1 polymer ?
#
loop_
_entity_poly.entity_id
_entity_poly.type
_entity_poly.pdbx_seq_one_letter_code
_entity_poly.pdbx_strand_id
1 'polypeptide(L)'
;MPFLATESLQGVELVSRHGNEQAVQKLAQAPTDKPLVALAFYTMARISLNLFSKSTDAPLLRKQSVALLELDYRVLPCTAQLRREHVLCNVLQMHMTNLKLRALARHRTAWWCNRLMALMALLASAGIYSAYRLEEPDLTSFCCSISAACFYLVACIQCLALCRTASTTLMQGTDDDFMWWTARLLCANAFLVLLGPVLSFLGSAGFSKPDIRPVTLLTLDVTFQVCNVVLLSGMVGTVPMSLESLQKLAEFSGFSLSSSGRVACPGHISHRATDCVVSFPGKYSESWDKAVSSVAEKDAFSLACVFLTDAASGLGRHASNPDTPGKCWCHQIYGLLPASTYLSVVEIGASQSQCSQETLAFRRADAESMGQRLLVKQHQTELEWEQELTQAVEDAEILCAANQGRAPWGCEWFEQWKQNVRTAHELGQVLHVFYFKGGKGRGKMPLGPAHRRAGKERKPQD
;
A
#
# COMPACT_ATOMS: atom_id res chain seq x y z
N MET A 1 -21.33 -24.23 13.10
CA MET A 1 -20.30 -24.16 12.04
C MET A 1 -19.28 -23.12 12.49
N PRO A 2 -18.00 -23.46 12.72
CA PRO A 2 -17.07 -22.49 13.28
C PRO A 2 -16.47 -21.65 12.14
N PHE A 3 -16.71 -20.34 12.19
CA PHE A 3 -16.08 -19.35 11.33
C PHE A 3 -14.78 -18.88 11.97
N LEU A 4 -13.69 -19.00 11.20
CA LEU A 4 -12.35 -18.54 11.52
C LEU A 4 -12.30 -17.02 11.50
N ALA A 5 -11.80 -16.45 12.60
CA ALA A 5 -11.49 -15.03 12.75
C ALA A 5 -10.31 -14.63 11.87
N THR A 6 -10.44 -13.49 11.18
CA THR A 6 -9.34 -12.85 10.43
C THR A 6 -8.89 -11.61 11.18
N GLU A 7 -7.72 -11.67 11.81
CA GLU A 7 -7.09 -10.56 12.54
C GLU A 7 -6.51 -9.49 11.60
N SER A 8 -6.53 -8.25 12.10
CA SER A 8 -6.32 -7.00 11.39
C SER A 8 -4.84 -6.66 11.13
N LEU A 9 -4.57 -6.05 9.97
CA LEU A 9 -3.23 -5.79 9.44
C LEU A 9 -2.50 -4.57 10.06
N GLN A 10 -3.16 -3.74 10.86
CA GLN A 10 -2.62 -2.44 11.33
C GLN A 10 -1.85 -2.50 12.66
N GLY A 11 -2.22 -3.38 13.61
CA GLY A 11 -1.45 -3.55 14.86
C GLY A 11 -0.06 -4.18 14.65
N VAL A 12 0.15 -4.87 13.52
CA VAL A 12 1.37 -5.65 13.23
C VAL A 12 2.54 -4.77 12.79
N GLU A 13 2.28 -3.58 12.23
CA GLU A 13 3.33 -2.66 11.78
C GLU A 13 3.99 -1.93 12.96
N LEU A 14 3.22 -1.67 14.02
CA LEU A 14 3.67 -1.09 15.28
C LEU A 14 4.43 -2.10 16.17
N VAL A 15 3.94 -3.34 16.29
CA VAL A 15 4.65 -4.44 16.98
C VAL A 15 5.99 -4.77 16.31
N SER A 16 6.09 -4.63 14.98
CA SER A 16 7.35 -4.80 14.25
C SER A 16 8.35 -3.66 14.48
N ARG A 17 7.89 -2.42 14.74
CA ARG A 17 8.76 -1.30 15.13
C ARG A 17 9.25 -1.45 16.57
N HIS A 18 8.36 -1.79 17.49
CA HIS A 18 8.68 -1.97 18.92
C HIS A 18 9.62 -3.16 19.16
N GLY A 19 9.44 -4.25 18.41
CA GLY A 19 10.35 -5.39 18.43
C GLY A 19 11.76 -5.07 17.91
N ASN A 20 11.88 -4.11 16.99
CA ASN A 20 13.17 -3.66 16.46
C ASN A 20 13.87 -2.66 17.40
N GLU A 21 13.14 -1.75 18.03
CA GLU A 21 13.70 -0.80 19.01
C GLU A 21 14.13 -1.49 20.31
N GLN A 22 13.31 -2.39 20.87
CA GLN A 22 13.72 -3.22 22.01
C GLN A 22 14.90 -4.14 21.69
N ALA A 23 15.00 -4.64 20.45
CA ALA A 23 16.16 -5.42 20.01
C ALA A 23 17.42 -4.55 19.95
N VAL A 24 17.33 -3.33 19.43
CA VAL A 24 18.44 -2.34 19.38
C VAL A 24 18.87 -1.89 20.77
N GLN A 25 17.93 -1.68 21.70
CA GLN A 25 18.25 -1.31 23.09
C GLN A 25 18.88 -2.47 23.88
N LYS A 26 18.40 -3.71 23.68
CA LYS A 26 19.04 -4.92 24.23
C LYS A 26 20.40 -5.20 23.59
N LEU A 27 20.62 -4.76 22.35
CA LEU A 27 21.91 -4.80 21.63
C LEU A 27 22.96 -3.85 22.26
N ALA A 28 22.55 -2.73 22.85
CA ALA A 28 23.46 -1.76 23.46
C ALA A 28 23.93 -2.15 24.88
N GLN A 29 23.29 -3.14 25.52
CA GLN A 29 23.52 -3.50 26.92
C GLN A 29 24.08 -4.93 27.12
N ALA A 30 24.33 -5.68 26.04
CA ALA A 30 24.82 -7.05 26.15
C ALA A 30 26.35 -7.10 26.38
N PRO A 31 26.85 -7.82 27.40
CA PRO A 31 28.29 -7.98 27.62
C PRO A 31 28.96 -8.70 26.45
N THR A 32 30.14 -8.21 26.08
CA THR A 32 30.97 -8.69 24.97
C THR A 32 31.59 -10.05 25.27
N ASP A 33 30.81 -11.11 25.13
CA ASP A 33 31.29 -12.44 24.77
C ASP A 33 30.12 -13.19 24.09
N LYS A 34 30.14 -13.17 22.74
CA LYS A 34 29.32 -13.84 21.71
C LYS A 34 27.98 -14.48 22.17
N PRO A 35 26.85 -14.14 21.49
CA PRO A 35 26.62 -14.69 20.14
C PRO A 35 25.86 -13.73 19.19
N LEU A 36 26.60 -12.93 18.40
CA LEU A 36 26.01 -12.09 17.33
C LEU A 36 25.62 -12.87 16.05
N VAL A 37 26.23 -14.05 15.83
CA VAL A 37 26.06 -14.86 14.60
C VAL A 37 24.75 -15.63 14.61
N ALA A 38 24.43 -16.28 15.74
CA ALA A 38 23.12 -16.89 15.96
C ALA A 38 22.04 -15.81 15.88
N LEU A 39 22.31 -14.60 16.38
CA LEU A 39 21.40 -13.48 16.33
C LEU A 39 21.14 -12.97 14.90
N ALA A 40 22.15 -12.88 14.02
CA ALA A 40 21.95 -12.45 12.63
C ALA A 40 21.16 -13.48 11.79
N PHE A 41 21.48 -14.78 11.93
CA PHE A 41 20.70 -15.85 11.29
C PHE A 41 19.31 -15.99 11.91
N TYR A 42 19.19 -15.86 13.23
CA TYR A 42 17.90 -15.76 13.92
C TYR A 42 17.12 -14.53 13.44
N THR A 43 17.76 -13.39 13.17
CA THR A 43 17.08 -12.18 12.69
C THR A 43 16.64 -12.35 11.25
N MET A 44 17.47 -12.90 10.36
CA MET A 44 17.07 -13.21 8.97
C MET A 44 16.00 -14.30 8.91
N ALA A 45 16.13 -15.37 9.70
CA ALA A 45 15.15 -16.44 9.80
C ALA A 45 13.86 -15.95 10.45
N ARG A 46 13.90 -15.09 11.48
CA ARG A 46 12.73 -14.51 12.14
C ARG A 46 12.05 -13.45 11.29
N ILE A 47 12.79 -12.62 10.54
CA ILE A 47 12.22 -11.72 9.51
C ILE A 47 11.55 -12.58 8.43
N SER A 48 12.19 -13.64 7.96
CA SER A 48 11.61 -14.56 6.95
C SER A 48 10.41 -15.35 7.50
N LEU A 49 10.45 -15.82 8.75
CA LEU A 49 9.38 -16.55 9.42
C LEU A 49 8.20 -15.64 9.77
N ASN A 50 8.43 -14.39 10.15
CA ASN A 50 7.37 -13.38 10.34
C ASN A 50 6.73 -12.98 9.01
N LEU A 51 7.49 -13.02 7.90
CA LEU A 51 6.94 -12.88 6.55
C LEU A 51 6.13 -14.12 6.11
N PHE A 52 6.48 -15.31 6.62
CA PHE A 52 5.80 -16.59 6.33
C PHE A 52 4.60 -16.90 7.22
N SER A 53 4.58 -16.46 8.49
CA SER A 53 3.52 -16.78 9.46
C SER A 53 2.15 -16.21 9.09
N LYS A 54 2.07 -15.36 8.05
CA LYS A 54 0.84 -14.90 7.41
C LYS A 54 0.27 -15.90 6.38
N SER A 55 0.87 -17.07 6.20
CA SER A 55 0.48 -18.11 5.24
C SER A 55 0.44 -19.46 5.97
N THR A 56 -0.75 -19.81 6.47
CA THR A 56 -1.22 -21.11 7.01
C THR A 56 -0.19 -22.24 7.25
N ASP A 57 -0.18 -22.71 8.51
CA ASP A 57 0.23 -24.02 9.04
C ASP A 57 1.56 -24.64 8.59
N ALA A 58 2.66 -24.32 9.30
CA ALA A 58 3.88 -25.13 9.25
C ALA A 58 4.64 -25.19 10.59
N PRO A 59 4.14 -25.94 11.59
CA PRO A 59 4.87 -26.20 12.85
C PRO A 59 6.19 -26.98 12.66
N LEU A 60 6.35 -27.69 11.53
CA LEU A 60 7.55 -28.47 11.20
C LEU A 60 8.78 -27.59 10.91
N LEU A 61 8.59 -26.46 10.22
CA LEU A 61 9.66 -25.51 9.90
C LEU A 61 10.22 -24.82 11.15
N ARG A 62 9.39 -24.63 12.19
CA ARG A 62 9.79 -24.04 13.47
C ARG A 62 10.68 -24.96 14.29
N LYS A 63 10.46 -26.28 14.23
CA LYS A 63 11.31 -27.28 14.93
C LYS A 63 12.65 -27.50 14.22
N GLN A 64 12.70 -27.51 12.89
CA GLN A 64 13.95 -27.66 12.14
C GLN A 64 14.90 -26.45 12.27
N SER A 65 14.36 -25.23 12.41
CA SER A 65 15.16 -24.01 12.56
C SER A 65 15.84 -23.89 13.93
N VAL A 66 15.23 -24.44 15.00
CA VAL A 66 15.86 -24.51 16.33
C VAL A 66 16.99 -25.55 16.37
N ALA A 67 16.86 -26.67 15.67
CA ALA A 67 17.90 -27.71 15.61
C ALA A 67 19.15 -27.30 14.81
N LEU A 68 19.03 -26.34 13.87
CA LEU A 68 20.16 -25.76 13.13
C LEU A 68 20.97 -24.72 13.95
N LEU A 69 20.44 -24.28 15.10
CA LEU A 69 21.05 -23.24 15.95
C LEU A 69 22.05 -23.79 17.00
N GLU A 70 22.11 -25.11 17.22
CA GLU A 70 23.02 -25.75 18.19
C GLU A 70 24.35 -26.27 17.59
N LEU A 71 24.76 -25.75 16.43
CA LEU A 71 26.07 -26.07 15.86
C LEU A 71 27.18 -25.29 16.58
N ASP A 72 28.07 -26.01 17.26
CA ASP A 72 29.18 -25.48 18.07
C ASP A 72 30.17 -24.67 17.22
N TYR A 73 30.14 -23.34 17.39
CA TYR A 73 30.91 -22.36 16.60
C TYR A 73 32.14 -21.86 17.39
N ARG A 74 33.17 -22.71 17.51
CA ARG A 74 34.49 -22.27 18.00
C ARG A 74 35.41 -21.95 16.82
N VAL A 75 35.82 -20.69 16.75
CA VAL A 75 36.89 -20.11 15.90
C VAL A 75 36.62 -20.12 14.38
N LEU A 76 35.91 -19.11 13.87
CA LEU A 76 35.99 -18.75 12.45
C LEU A 76 37.05 -17.65 12.23
N PRO A 77 37.85 -17.73 11.15
CA PRO A 77 38.83 -16.70 10.81
C PRO A 77 38.15 -15.36 10.46
N CYS A 78 38.85 -14.25 10.71
CA CYS A 78 38.38 -12.87 10.53
C CYS A 78 37.72 -12.60 9.15
N THR A 79 38.20 -13.27 8.10
CA THR A 79 37.66 -13.18 6.73
C THR A 79 36.24 -13.73 6.56
N ALA A 80 35.80 -14.63 7.43
CA ALA A 80 34.44 -15.16 7.41
C ALA A 80 33.45 -14.28 8.19
N GLN A 81 33.92 -13.55 9.20
CA GLN A 81 33.11 -12.55 9.91
C GLN A 81 32.76 -11.39 8.98
N LEU A 82 33.77 -10.88 8.27
CA LEU A 82 33.60 -9.81 7.30
C LEU A 82 32.52 -10.17 6.26
N ARG A 83 32.65 -11.34 5.60
CA ARG A 83 31.66 -11.84 4.63
C ARG A 83 30.22 -11.90 5.16
N ARG A 84 30.01 -12.16 6.45
CA ARG A 84 28.67 -12.18 7.06
C ARG A 84 28.05 -10.79 7.14
N GLU A 85 28.83 -9.78 7.51
CA GLU A 85 28.35 -8.41 7.65
C GLU A 85 27.84 -7.87 6.29
N HIS A 86 28.52 -8.18 5.18
CA HIS A 86 28.07 -7.79 3.83
C HIS A 86 26.73 -8.39 3.41
N VAL A 87 26.54 -9.68 3.69
CA VAL A 87 25.28 -10.35 3.35
C VAL A 87 24.13 -9.71 4.14
N LEU A 88 24.35 -9.43 5.43
CA LEU A 88 23.34 -8.81 6.27
C LEU A 88 22.97 -7.40 5.77
N CYS A 89 23.96 -6.59 5.41
CA CYS A 89 23.70 -5.25 4.90
C CYS A 89 22.92 -5.24 3.58
N ASN A 90 23.23 -6.15 2.64
CA ASN A 90 22.47 -6.29 1.41
C ASN A 90 21.01 -6.70 1.65
N VAL A 91 20.78 -7.63 2.59
CA VAL A 91 19.43 -8.05 2.97
C VAL A 91 18.66 -6.92 3.63
N LEU A 92 19.29 -6.17 4.54
CA LEU A 92 18.71 -4.98 5.16
C LEU A 92 18.37 -3.91 4.12
N GLN A 93 19.27 -3.66 3.17
CA GLN A 93 19.04 -2.72 2.06
C GLN A 93 17.80 -3.12 1.24
N MET A 94 17.68 -4.40 0.85
CA MET A 94 16.49 -4.87 0.12
C MET A 94 15.22 -4.75 0.95
N HIS A 95 15.28 -5.05 2.25
CA HIS A 95 14.14 -4.93 3.14
C HIS A 95 13.66 -3.47 3.27
N MET A 96 14.58 -2.54 3.50
CA MET A 96 14.29 -1.12 3.60
C MET A 96 13.71 -0.57 2.29
N THR A 97 14.24 -1.00 1.14
CA THR A 97 13.67 -0.64 -0.16
C THR A 97 12.24 -1.18 -0.32
N ASN A 98 11.92 -2.37 0.18
CA ASN A 98 10.55 -2.88 0.15
C ASN A 98 9.59 -2.08 1.04
N LEU A 99 10.03 -1.63 2.21
CA LEU A 99 9.23 -0.73 3.06
C LEU A 99 8.96 0.58 2.32
N LYS A 100 9.98 1.14 1.66
CA LYS A 100 9.83 2.35 0.83
C LYS A 100 8.87 2.16 -0.34
N LEU A 101 8.94 1.02 -1.03
CA LEU A 101 7.98 0.69 -2.09
C LEU A 101 6.53 0.62 -1.57
N ARG A 102 6.31 0.13 -0.34
CA ARG A 102 4.97 0.16 0.28
C ARG A 102 4.53 1.59 0.56
N ALA A 103 5.41 2.43 1.12
CA ALA A 103 5.12 3.84 1.38
C ALA A 103 4.78 4.61 0.10
N LEU A 104 5.39 4.24 -1.04
CA LEU A 104 5.09 4.79 -2.36
C LEU A 104 3.86 4.15 -3.03
N ALA A 105 2.97 3.51 -2.26
CA ALA A 105 1.77 2.79 -2.71
C ALA A 105 2.03 1.67 -3.76
N ARG A 106 3.27 1.14 -3.85
CA ARG A 106 3.63 0.01 -4.73
C ARG A 106 3.51 -1.34 -4.02
N HIS A 107 2.40 -1.57 -3.32
CA HIS A 107 2.19 -2.76 -2.48
C HIS A 107 2.39 -4.09 -3.23
N ARG A 108 1.91 -4.18 -4.49
CA ARG A 108 2.07 -5.41 -5.30
C ARG A 108 3.54 -5.73 -5.60
N THR A 109 4.32 -4.71 -5.97
CA THR A 109 5.75 -4.90 -6.23
C THR A 109 6.48 -5.33 -4.97
N ALA A 110 6.24 -4.62 -3.85
CA ALA A 110 6.84 -4.97 -2.57
C ALA A 110 6.46 -6.41 -2.14
N TRP A 111 5.21 -6.82 -2.38
CA TRP A 111 4.76 -8.19 -2.09
C TRP A 111 5.53 -9.24 -2.88
N TRP A 112 5.70 -9.06 -4.20
CA TRP A 112 6.51 -9.95 -5.04
C TRP A 112 7.97 -10.01 -4.59
N CYS A 113 8.58 -8.86 -4.30
CA CYS A 113 9.95 -8.81 -3.78
C CYS A 113 10.09 -9.57 -2.46
N ASN A 114 9.12 -9.46 -1.54
CA ASN A 114 9.14 -10.21 -0.28
C ASN A 114 9.04 -11.73 -0.51
N ARG A 115 8.20 -12.19 -1.45
CA ARG A 115 8.10 -13.62 -1.79
C ARG A 115 9.40 -14.16 -2.39
N LEU A 116 10.03 -13.40 -3.29
CA LEU A 116 11.32 -13.77 -3.88
C LEU A 116 12.46 -13.79 -2.85
N MET A 117 12.52 -12.80 -1.94
CA MET A 117 13.48 -12.82 -0.83
C MET A 117 13.28 -14.02 0.10
N ALA A 118 12.03 -14.41 0.35
CA ALA A 118 11.72 -15.57 1.18
C ALA A 118 12.14 -16.89 0.48
N LEU A 119 11.89 -17.01 -0.83
CA LEU A 119 12.37 -18.14 -1.64
C LEU A 119 13.91 -18.21 -1.64
N MET A 120 14.58 -17.07 -1.82
CA MET A 120 16.03 -16.96 -1.74
C MET A 120 16.57 -17.45 -0.39
N ALA A 121 15.96 -17.02 0.73
CA ALA A 121 16.37 -17.46 2.07
C ALA A 121 16.22 -18.97 2.24
N LEU A 122 15.12 -19.57 1.77
CA LEU A 122 14.90 -21.02 1.80
C LEU A 122 15.95 -21.78 0.98
N LEU A 123 16.25 -21.32 -0.23
CA LEU A 123 17.25 -21.94 -1.11
C LEU A 123 18.67 -21.82 -0.55
N ALA A 124 19.01 -20.66 0.03
CA ALA A 124 20.30 -20.47 0.71
C ALA A 124 20.44 -21.41 1.91
N SER A 125 19.39 -21.57 2.72
CA SER A 125 19.38 -22.53 3.83
C SER A 125 19.51 -23.98 3.36
N ALA A 126 18.81 -24.36 2.27
CA ALA A 126 18.92 -25.69 1.68
C ALA A 126 20.33 -25.97 1.13
N GLY A 127 20.96 -24.97 0.49
CA GLY A 127 22.34 -25.07 0.02
C GLY A 127 23.33 -25.27 1.17
N ILE A 128 23.20 -24.50 2.25
CA ILE A 128 24.04 -24.64 3.45
C ILE A 128 23.84 -26.02 4.09
N TYR A 129 22.58 -26.46 4.22
CA TYR A 129 22.28 -27.78 4.77
C TYR A 129 22.90 -28.91 3.94
N SER A 130 22.78 -28.84 2.61
CA SER A 130 23.34 -29.83 1.69
C SER A 130 24.87 -29.87 1.79
N ALA A 131 25.52 -28.70 1.85
CA ALA A 131 26.97 -28.59 2.04
C ALA A 131 27.45 -29.21 3.36
N TYR A 132 26.66 -29.09 4.43
CA TYR A 132 27.05 -29.56 5.76
C TYR A 132 26.70 -31.04 6.00
N ARG A 133 25.59 -31.54 5.45
CA ARG A 133 25.05 -32.87 5.78
C ARG A 133 25.22 -33.90 4.69
N LEU A 134 25.07 -33.50 3.42
CA LEU A 134 25.00 -34.45 2.30
C LEU A 134 26.33 -34.54 1.56
N GLU A 135 27.23 -33.57 1.76
CA GLU A 135 28.49 -33.46 1.01
C GLU A 135 28.28 -33.48 -0.52
N GLU A 136 27.10 -33.04 -0.99
CA GLU A 136 26.76 -32.96 -2.41
C GLU A 136 27.10 -31.57 -2.99
N PRO A 137 28.23 -31.42 -3.71
CA PRO A 137 28.67 -30.13 -4.22
C PRO A 137 27.75 -29.58 -5.32
N ASP A 138 27.15 -30.45 -6.13
CA ASP A 138 26.28 -30.06 -7.24
C ASP A 138 24.99 -29.42 -6.74
N LEU A 139 24.35 -30.03 -5.74
CA LEU A 139 23.14 -29.49 -5.11
C LEU A 139 23.42 -28.17 -4.39
N THR A 140 24.57 -28.08 -3.71
CA THR A 140 25.02 -26.85 -3.06
C THR A 140 25.22 -25.72 -4.07
N SER A 141 25.93 -26.00 -5.17
CA SER A 141 26.17 -25.05 -6.25
C SER A 141 24.86 -24.57 -6.88
N PHE A 142 23.97 -25.51 -7.21
CA PHE A 142 22.64 -25.22 -7.78
C PHE A 142 21.80 -24.31 -6.86
N CYS A 143 21.69 -24.64 -5.58
CA CYS A 143 20.97 -23.83 -4.59
C CYS A 143 21.56 -22.41 -4.47
N CYS A 144 22.89 -22.28 -4.44
CA CYS A 144 23.58 -21.00 -4.40
C CYS A 144 23.33 -20.17 -5.67
N SER A 145 23.36 -20.78 -6.85
CA SER A 145 23.09 -20.09 -8.12
C SER A 145 21.65 -19.57 -8.21
N ILE A 146 20.66 -20.38 -7.82
CA ILE A 146 19.26 -19.92 -7.83
C ILE A 146 19.04 -18.84 -6.77
N SER A 147 19.63 -18.99 -5.58
CA SER A 147 19.57 -17.94 -4.55
C SER A 147 20.14 -16.61 -5.07
N ALA A 148 21.30 -16.64 -5.72
CA ALA A 148 21.90 -15.45 -6.34
C ALA A 148 21.01 -14.87 -7.46
N ALA A 149 20.43 -15.72 -8.32
CA ALA A 149 19.51 -15.27 -9.37
C ALA A 149 18.25 -14.59 -8.78
N CYS A 150 17.65 -15.16 -7.73
CA CYS A 150 16.52 -14.57 -7.02
C CYS A 150 16.88 -13.22 -6.41
N PHE A 151 18.07 -13.12 -5.81
CA PHE A 151 18.60 -11.88 -5.24
C PHE A 151 18.66 -10.78 -6.32
N TYR A 152 19.34 -11.03 -7.45
CA TYR A 152 19.47 -10.03 -8.51
C TYR A 152 18.12 -9.68 -9.15
N LEU A 153 17.22 -10.65 -9.27
CA LEU A 153 15.86 -10.39 -9.75
C LEU A 153 15.11 -9.41 -8.83
N VAL A 154 15.21 -9.57 -7.51
CA VAL A 154 14.63 -8.63 -6.54
C VAL A 154 15.23 -7.24 -6.71
N ALA A 155 16.56 -7.13 -6.78
CA ALA A 155 17.24 -5.85 -6.96
C ALA A 155 16.81 -5.14 -8.24
N CYS A 156 16.69 -5.87 -9.36
CA CYS A 156 16.18 -5.35 -10.64
C CYS A 156 14.73 -4.87 -10.55
N ILE A 157 13.83 -5.66 -9.94
CA ILE A 157 12.42 -5.27 -9.76
C ILE A 157 12.31 -4.01 -8.91
N GLN A 158 13.08 -3.92 -7.82
CA GLN A 158 13.12 -2.76 -6.95
C GLN A 158 13.63 -1.52 -7.67
N CYS A 159 14.75 -1.62 -8.40
CA CYS A 159 15.31 -0.55 -9.21
C CYS A 159 14.29 -0.04 -10.24
N LEU A 160 13.68 -0.93 -11.02
CA LEU A 160 12.68 -0.56 -12.03
C LEU A 160 11.47 0.15 -11.40
N ALA A 161 11.02 -0.29 -10.22
CA ALA A 161 9.90 0.33 -9.53
C ALA A 161 10.23 1.72 -8.99
N LEU A 162 11.44 1.92 -8.46
CA LEU A 162 11.94 3.22 -8.04
C LEU A 162 12.11 4.17 -9.23
N CYS A 163 12.73 3.73 -10.33
CA CYS A 163 12.88 4.53 -11.55
C CYS A 163 11.51 4.94 -12.12
N ARG A 164 10.54 4.01 -12.22
CA ARG A 164 9.18 4.34 -12.68
C ARG A 164 8.49 5.37 -11.79
N THR A 165 8.69 5.27 -10.48
CA THR A 165 8.11 6.23 -9.54
C THR A 165 8.78 7.60 -9.70
N ALA A 166 10.11 7.66 -9.77
CA ALA A 166 10.86 8.87 -10.06
C ALA A 166 10.43 9.54 -11.38
N SER A 167 10.28 8.78 -12.47
CA SER A 167 9.80 9.31 -13.75
C SER A 167 8.37 9.85 -13.65
N THR A 168 7.49 9.19 -12.89
CA THR A 168 6.12 9.67 -12.68
C THR A 168 6.13 10.98 -11.90
N THR A 169 6.94 11.06 -10.83
CA THR A 169 7.13 12.27 -10.02
C THR A 169 7.68 13.44 -10.86
N LEU A 170 8.68 13.20 -11.72
CA LEU A 170 9.21 14.23 -12.63
C LEU A 170 8.18 14.76 -13.62
N MET A 171 7.29 13.90 -14.12
CA MET A 171 6.24 14.29 -15.06
C MET A 171 5.08 15.03 -14.39
N GLN A 172 4.89 14.87 -13.09
CA GLN A 172 3.81 15.51 -12.34
C GLN A 172 4.25 16.81 -11.65
N GLY A 173 5.53 16.97 -11.33
CA GLY A 173 6.06 18.11 -10.57
C GLY A 173 6.98 19.02 -11.38
N THR A 174 6.62 19.37 -12.61
CA THR A 174 7.48 20.23 -13.47
C THR A 174 7.78 21.60 -12.86
N ASP A 175 6.90 22.10 -11.98
CA ASP A 175 7.03 23.42 -11.35
C ASP A 175 7.31 23.37 -9.85
N ASP A 176 7.56 22.18 -9.28
CA ASP A 176 7.84 22.00 -7.85
C ASP A 176 9.25 21.44 -7.64
N ASP A 177 10.16 22.32 -7.21
CA ASP A 177 11.56 22.01 -6.89
C ASP A 177 11.69 20.81 -5.93
N PHE A 178 10.75 20.67 -4.99
CA PHE A 178 10.77 19.59 -4.01
C PHE A 178 10.47 18.22 -4.68
N MET A 179 9.48 18.18 -5.57
CA MET A 179 9.14 16.98 -6.32
C MET A 179 10.29 16.53 -7.21
N TRP A 180 10.99 17.49 -7.81
CA TRP A 180 12.15 17.23 -8.64
C TRP A 180 13.33 16.66 -7.83
N TRP A 181 13.61 17.21 -6.64
CA TRP A 181 14.62 16.65 -5.72
C TRP A 181 14.25 15.24 -5.26
N THR A 182 12.98 15.01 -4.91
CA THR A 182 12.48 13.70 -4.52
C THR A 182 12.70 12.67 -5.63
N ALA A 183 12.41 13.03 -6.88
CA ALA A 183 12.64 12.14 -8.00
C ALA A 183 14.13 11.84 -8.23
N ARG A 184 15.02 12.83 -8.08
CA ARG A 184 16.47 12.61 -8.14
C ARG A 184 16.96 11.65 -7.06
N LEU A 185 16.47 11.79 -5.83
CA LEU A 185 16.78 10.87 -4.73
C LEU A 185 16.25 9.45 -4.99
N LEU A 186 15.06 9.31 -5.58
CA LEU A 186 14.53 8.02 -5.98
C LEU A 186 15.37 7.36 -7.09
N CYS A 187 15.84 8.13 -8.07
CA CYS A 187 16.78 7.65 -9.09
C CYS A 187 18.11 7.21 -8.48
N ALA A 188 18.72 8.04 -7.63
CA ALA A 188 19.98 7.71 -6.95
C ALA A 188 19.85 6.41 -6.13
N ASN A 189 18.76 6.27 -5.37
CA ASN A 189 18.45 5.06 -4.64
C ASN A 189 18.28 3.84 -5.55
N ALA A 190 17.62 3.98 -6.71
CA ALA A 190 17.48 2.89 -7.67
C ALA A 190 18.85 2.36 -8.13
N PHE A 191 19.82 3.25 -8.40
CA PHE A 191 21.19 2.87 -8.72
C PHE A 191 21.90 2.19 -7.56
N LEU A 192 21.78 2.72 -6.34
CA LEU A 192 22.42 2.14 -5.14
C LEU A 192 21.90 0.74 -4.80
N VAL A 193 20.60 0.49 -5.05
CA VAL A 193 19.99 -0.83 -4.88
C VAL A 193 20.65 -1.90 -5.74
N LEU A 194 21.08 -1.56 -6.96
CA LEU A 194 21.80 -2.47 -7.85
C LEU A 194 23.30 -2.50 -7.59
N LEU A 195 23.91 -1.35 -7.31
CA LEU A 195 25.36 -1.21 -7.23
C LEU A 195 25.94 -1.95 -6.02
N GLY A 196 25.31 -1.83 -4.84
CA GLY A 196 25.79 -2.50 -3.61
C GLY A 196 26.03 -3.99 -3.82
N PRO A 197 25.02 -4.76 -4.23
CA PRO A 197 25.20 -6.19 -4.41
C PRO A 197 26.20 -6.59 -5.49
N VAL A 198 26.29 -5.82 -6.58
CA VAL A 198 27.32 -6.04 -7.61
C VAL A 198 28.71 -5.85 -7.00
N LEU A 199 28.92 -4.82 -6.19
CA LEU A 199 30.19 -4.59 -5.49
C LEU A 199 30.48 -5.70 -4.47
N SER A 200 29.49 -6.14 -3.69
CA SER A 200 29.67 -7.26 -2.74
C SER A 200 30.03 -8.56 -3.47
N PHE A 201 29.44 -8.82 -4.64
CA PHE A 201 29.75 -9.98 -5.47
C PHE A 201 31.17 -9.90 -6.05
N LEU A 202 31.55 -8.75 -6.62
CA LEU A 202 32.90 -8.51 -7.15
C LEU A 202 33.96 -8.60 -6.04
N GLY A 203 33.68 -8.04 -4.86
CA GLY A 203 34.55 -8.15 -3.68
C GLY A 203 34.74 -9.60 -3.26
N SER A 204 33.65 -10.38 -3.23
CA SER A 204 33.68 -11.81 -2.91
C SER A 204 34.48 -12.64 -3.93
N ALA A 205 34.35 -12.34 -5.22
CA ALA A 205 35.15 -12.98 -6.26
C ALA A 205 36.64 -12.61 -6.16
N GLY A 206 36.95 -11.37 -5.77
CA GLY A 206 38.30 -10.87 -5.55
C GLY A 206 39.07 -11.63 -4.48
N PHE A 207 38.40 -12.10 -3.41
CA PHE A 207 39.03 -12.92 -2.35
C PHE A 207 39.57 -14.26 -2.86
N SER A 208 39.17 -14.72 -4.03
CA SER A 208 39.70 -15.95 -4.64
C SER A 208 41.01 -15.72 -5.40
N LYS A 209 41.42 -14.46 -5.62
CA LYS A 209 42.66 -14.10 -6.31
C LYS A 209 43.64 -13.42 -5.33
N PRO A 210 44.88 -13.91 -5.19
CA PRO A 210 45.84 -13.39 -4.21
C PRO A 210 46.29 -11.93 -4.45
N ASP A 211 46.13 -11.39 -5.67
CA ASP A 211 46.74 -10.10 -6.07
C ASP A 211 45.84 -8.86 -5.94
N ILE A 212 44.54 -9.01 -5.64
CA ILE A 212 43.61 -7.87 -5.58
C ILE A 212 43.40 -7.49 -4.12
N ARG A 213 43.69 -6.24 -3.72
CA ARG A 213 43.40 -5.72 -2.37
C ARG A 213 41.88 -5.77 -2.12
N PRO A 214 41.35 -6.78 -1.41
CA PRO A 214 39.90 -7.00 -1.32
C PRO A 214 39.23 -5.92 -0.46
N VAL A 215 40.03 -5.31 0.43
CA VAL A 215 39.62 -4.31 1.41
C VAL A 215 39.03 -3.06 0.74
N THR A 216 39.53 -2.62 -0.43
CA THR A 216 39.06 -1.38 -1.06
C THR A 216 37.64 -1.51 -1.62
N LEU A 217 37.34 -2.60 -2.34
CA LEU A 217 36.00 -2.85 -2.87
C LEU A 217 34.97 -3.03 -1.75
N LEU A 218 35.44 -3.63 -0.65
CA LEU A 218 34.65 -3.86 0.53
C LEU A 218 34.27 -2.57 1.26
N THR A 219 35.25 -1.69 1.48
CA THR A 219 35.02 -0.38 2.09
C THR A 219 34.10 0.47 1.22
N LEU A 220 34.24 0.38 -0.11
CA LEU A 220 33.31 1.02 -1.04
C LEU A 220 31.89 0.48 -0.89
N ASP A 221 31.70 -0.84 -0.84
CA ASP A 221 30.38 -1.46 -0.64
C ASP A 221 29.70 -0.99 0.65
N VAL A 222 30.41 -1.05 1.78
CA VAL A 222 29.88 -0.57 3.07
C VAL A 222 29.54 0.92 3.00
N THR A 223 30.40 1.72 2.37
CA THR A 223 30.16 3.15 2.21
C THR A 223 28.92 3.41 1.35
N PHE A 224 28.74 2.67 0.24
CA PHE A 224 27.54 2.76 -0.59
C PHE A 224 26.28 2.33 0.16
N GLN A 225 26.35 1.27 0.95
CA GLN A 225 25.23 0.79 1.76
C GLN A 225 24.87 1.81 2.85
N VAL A 226 25.85 2.38 3.54
CA VAL A 226 25.64 3.45 4.52
C VAL A 226 25.05 4.68 3.83
N CYS A 227 25.64 5.16 2.74
CA CYS A 227 25.09 6.25 1.93
C CYS A 227 23.65 5.97 1.52
N ASN A 228 23.35 4.74 1.10
CA ASN A 228 22.00 4.34 0.72
C ASN A 228 21.07 4.39 1.94
N VAL A 229 21.46 3.87 3.09
CA VAL A 229 20.67 3.96 4.33
C VAL A 229 20.40 5.43 4.72
N VAL A 230 21.40 6.31 4.64
CA VAL A 230 21.23 7.74 4.99
C VAL A 230 20.35 8.47 3.95
N LEU A 231 20.49 8.15 2.65
CA LEU A 231 19.60 8.64 1.60
C LEU A 231 18.18 8.08 1.73
N LEU A 232 18.04 6.85 2.21
CA LEU A 232 16.78 6.15 2.42
C LEU A 232 16.05 6.62 3.68
N SER A 233 16.78 6.98 4.74
CA SER A 233 16.22 7.50 6.00
C SER A 233 15.77 8.96 5.90
N GLY A 234 15.99 9.62 4.75
CA GLY A 234 15.64 11.02 4.56
C GLY A 234 16.55 11.99 5.32
N MET A 235 17.73 11.53 5.76
CA MET A 235 18.65 12.27 6.61
C MET A 235 19.73 13.07 5.85
N VAL A 236 19.87 12.91 4.52
CA VAL A 236 20.78 13.75 3.72
C VAL A 236 20.04 14.93 3.11
N GLY A 237 20.08 16.07 3.79
CA GLY A 237 19.60 17.36 3.30
C GLY A 237 19.17 18.26 4.47
N THR A 238 19.45 19.56 4.38
CA THR A 238 18.97 20.58 5.33
C THR A 238 17.45 20.81 5.25
N VAL A 239 16.79 20.16 4.29
CA VAL A 239 15.34 20.18 4.13
C VAL A 239 14.81 18.88 4.75
N PRO A 240 14.18 18.93 5.94
CA PRO A 240 13.52 17.74 6.48
C PRO A 240 12.48 17.28 5.45
N MET A 241 12.68 16.09 4.88
CA MET A 241 11.61 15.43 4.14
C MET A 241 10.52 15.09 5.14
N SER A 242 9.53 15.98 5.26
CA SER A 242 8.37 15.72 6.10
C SER A 242 7.65 14.50 5.54
N LEU A 243 7.21 13.61 6.43
CA LEU A 243 6.29 12.51 6.09
C LEU A 243 5.07 13.02 5.30
N GLU A 244 4.69 14.28 5.54
CA GLU A 244 3.68 15.04 4.80
C GLU A 244 3.96 15.12 3.30
N SER A 245 5.21 15.30 2.86
CA SER A 245 5.51 15.35 1.42
C SER A 245 5.40 13.99 0.74
N LEU A 246 5.76 12.91 1.45
CA LEU A 246 5.52 11.54 0.96
C LEU A 246 4.02 11.21 0.95
N GLN A 247 3.28 11.69 1.94
CA GLN A 247 1.83 11.58 2.01
C GLN A 247 1.15 12.39 0.90
N LYS A 248 1.58 13.63 0.62
CA LYS A 248 1.15 14.43 -0.54
C LYS A 248 1.40 13.68 -1.85
N LEU A 249 2.56 13.03 -2.00
CA LEU A 249 2.87 12.19 -3.16
C LEU A 249 1.91 11.01 -3.31
N ALA A 250 1.45 10.43 -2.19
CA ALA A 250 0.45 9.38 -2.16
C ALA A 250 -0.98 9.91 -2.37
N GLU A 251 -1.30 11.11 -1.91
CA GLU A 251 -2.59 11.77 -2.10
C GLU A 251 -2.78 12.25 -3.56
N PHE A 252 -1.71 12.74 -4.20
CA PHE A 252 -1.65 12.98 -5.64
C PHE A 252 -1.89 11.72 -6.47
N SER A 253 -1.80 10.53 -5.87
CA SER A 253 -2.08 9.27 -6.53
C SER A 253 -3.58 8.93 -6.61
N GLY A 254 -4.51 9.71 -6.02
CA GLY A 254 -5.88 9.64 -6.51
C GLY A 254 -7.09 10.19 -5.75
N PHE A 255 -7.02 10.78 -4.56
CA PHE A 255 -8.24 11.30 -3.89
C PHE A 255 -7.90 12.35 -2.82
N SER A 256 -7.84 13.63 -3.20
CA SER A 256 -7.84 14.72 -2.22
C SER A 256 -8.87 15.77 -2.69
N LEU A 257 -9.98 15.88 -1.94
CA LEU A 257 -11.07 16.84 -2.13
C LEU A 257 -10.75 18.17 -1.40
N SER A 258 -9.49 18.61 -1.45
CA SER A 258 -8.92 19.40 -0.34
C SER A 258 -8.66 20.88 -0.65
N SER A 259 -9.42 21.55 -1.51
CA SER A 259 -9.20 23.01 -1.63
C SER A 259 -10.38 23.89 -2.04
N SER A 260 -11.43 23.36 -2.67
CA SER A 260 -12.66 24.11 -2.92
C SER A 260 -13.79 23.45 -2.16
N GLY A 261 -14.57 24.22 -1.39
CA GLY A 261 -15.55 23.74 -0.42
C GLY A 261 -16.42 22.56 -0.90
N ARG A 262 -16.91 21.76 0.05
CA ARG A 262 -17.78 20.61 -0.22
C ARG A 262 -18.99 21.03 -1.05
N VAL A 263 -18.96 20.76 -2.35
CA VAL A 263 -20.10 20.97 -3.24
C VAL A 263 -20.84 19.65 -3.36
N ALA A 264 -22.00 19.56 -2.71
CA ALA A 264 -22.97 18.52 -3.03
C ALA A 264 -23.50 18.78 -4.44
N CYS A 265 -23.53 17.75 -5.28
CA CYS A 265 -24.09 17.81 -6.62
C CYS A 265 -25.16 16.73 -6.75
N PRO A 266 -26.46 17.05 -6.71
CA PRO A 266 -27.53 16.07 -6.92
C PRO A 266 -27.66 15.63 -8.39
N GLY A 267 -26.78 16.12 -9.27
CA GLY A 267 -26.96 16.16 -10.71
C GLY A 267 -27.80 17.35 -11.17
N HIS A 268 -27.79 17.61 -12.47
CA HIS A 268 -28.51 18.70 -13.12
C HIS A 268 -28.95 18.25 -14.51
N ILE A 269 -30.25 18.08 -14.71
CA ILE A 269 -30.83 17.69 -16.00
C ILE A 269 -31.58 18.87 -16.59
N SER A 270 -31.09 19.38 -17.71
CA SER A 270 -31.72 20.50 -18.43
C SER A 270 -32.69 19.99 -19.47
N HIS A 271 -33.84 20.63 -19.64
CA HIS A 271 -34.74 20.36 -20.77
C HIS A 271 -34.20 20.86 -22.12
N ARG A 272 -33.19 21.75 -22.12
CA ARG A 272 -32.64 22.36 -23.33
C ARG A 272 -31.36 21.68 -23.82
N ALA A 273 -30.71 20.91 -22.95
CA ALA A 273 -29.50 20.20 -23.30
C ALA A 273 -29.79 19.07 -24.29
N THR A 274 -28.90 18.91 -25.26
CA THR A 274 -28.87 17.77 -26.20
C THR A 274 -28.01 16.63 -25.70
N ASP A 275 -27.07 16.92 -24.79
CA ASP A 275 -26.04 16.01 -24.33
C ASP A 275 -26.10 15.87 -22.81
N CYS A 276 -25.87 14.66 -22.30
CA CYS A 276 -25.85 14.36 -20.88
C CYS A 276 -24.62 13.55 -20.49
N VAL A 277 -23.81 14.05 -19.56
CA VAL A 277 -22.71 13.30 -18.97
C VAL A 277 -23.24 12.43 -17.82
N VAL A 278 -23.10 11.11 -17.95
CA VAL A 278 -23.67 10.13 -17.01
C VAL A 278 -22.60 9.35 -16.22
N SER A 279 -21.39 9.89 -16.15
CA SER A 279 -20.21 9.21 -15.55
C SER A 279 -19.91 9.71 -14.14
N PHE A 280 -19.18 8.91 -13.36
CA PHE A 280 -18.71 9.27 -12.01
C PHE A 280 -17.34 9.95 -12.07
N PRO A 281 -17.01 10.81 -11.08
CA PRO A 281 -15.72 11.41 -10.99
C PRO A 281 -14.74 10.32 -10.60
N GLY A 282 -13.79 10.13 -11.49
CA GLY A 282 -12.62 9.35 -11.17
C GLY A 282 -11.52 10.26 -10.66
N LYS A 283 -10.32 9.91 -11.10
CA LYS A 283 -9.06 10.64 -10.92
C LYS A 283 -9.04 12.12 -11.38
N TYR A 284 -10.08 12.61 -12.07
CA TYR A 284 -10.04 13.89 -12.79
C TYR A 284 -10.83 15.00 -12.08
N SER A 285 -10.65 15.19 -10.76
CA SER A 285 -11.44 16.12 -9.92
C SER A 285 -11.59 17.51 -10.54
N GLU A 286 -10.49 18.15 -10.97
CA GLU A 286 -10.55 19.50 -11.58
C GLU A 286 -11.43 19.59 -12.83
N SER A 287 -11.45 18.52 -13.64
CA SER A 287 -12.32 18.48 -14.83
C SER A 287 -13.79 18.35 -14.44
N TRP A 288 -14.07 17.67 -13.33
CA TRP A 288 -15.41 17.56 -12.77
C TRP A 288 -15.88 18.86 -12.12
N ASP A 289 -15.01 19.55 -11.39
CA ASP A 289 -15.34 20.86 -10.82
C ASP A 289 -15.70 21.85 -11.92
N LYS A 290 -14.92 21.88 -13.00
CA LYS A 290 -15.24 22.67 -14.20
C LYS A 290 -16.57 22.26 -14.83
N ALA A 291 -16.88 20.97 -14.90
CA ALA A 291 -18.14 20.48 -15.44
C ALA A 291 -19.33 20.92 -14.57
N VAL A 292 -19.24 20.74 -13.25
CA VAL A 292 -20.29 21.16 -12.29
C VAL A 292 -20.53 22.67 -12.37
N SER A 293 -19.46 23.48 -12.36
CA SER A 293 -19.58 24.94 -12.47
C SER A 293 -20.16 25.36 -13.82
N SER A 294 -19.75 24.73 -14.93
CA SER A 294 -20.26 25.06 -16.28
C SER A 294 -21.76 24.81 -16.40
N VAL A 295 -22.24 23.74 -15.76
CA VAL A 295 -23.65 23.36 -15.78
C VAL A 295 -24.48 24.32 -14.93
N ALA A 296 -23.96 24.73 -13.77
CA ALA A 296 -24.62 25.71 -12.91
C ALA A 296 -24.79 27.09 -13.56
N GLU A 297 -23.82 27.52 -14.38
CA GLU A 297 -23.82 28.87 -14.97
C GLU A 297 -24.53 28.95 -16.33
N LYS A 298 -24.35 27.95 -17.20
CA LYS A 298 -24.65 28.10 -18.64
C LYS A 298 -25.70 27.15 -19.16
N ASP A 299 -26.13 26.17 -18.36
CA ASP A 299 -27.09 25.14 -18.76
C ASP A 299 -26.70 24.44 -20.09
N ALA A 300 -25.39 24.38 -20.38
CA ALA A 300 -24.87 24.02 -21.70
C ALA A 300 -25.04 22.52 -22.01
N PHE A 301 -25.07 21.68 -20.98
CA PHE A 301 -25.31 20.24 -21.07
C PHE A 301 -25.89 19.72 -19.75
N SER A 302 -26.49 18.54 -19.77
CA SER A 302 -26.97 17.86 -18.56
C SER A 302 -25.84 17.07 -17.89
N LEU A 303 -25.87 16.98 -16.57
CA LEU A 303 -24.92 16.24 -15.75
C LEU A 303 -25.67 15.33 -14.78
N ALA A 304 -25.74 14.04 -15.08
CA ALA A 304 -26.43 13.08 -14.20
C ALA A 304 -25.59 12.63 -13.00
N CYS A 305 -24.34 13.09 -12.90
CA CYS A 305 -23.39 12.70 -11.86
C CYS A 305 -23.83 13.20 -10.47
N VAL A 306 -23.67 12.36 -9.44
CA VAL A 306 -24.17 12.63 -8.08
C VAL A 306 -23.07 12.56 -7.02
N PHE A 307 -22.95 13.63 -6.22
CA PHE A 307 -22.09 13.76 -5.03
C PHE A 307 -22.90 14.17 -3.83
N LEU A 308 -22.91 13.32 -2.81
CA LEU A 308 -23.54 13.61 -1.54
C LEU A 308 -22.41 13.77 -0.52
N THR A 309 -22.18 15.01 -0.08
CA THR A 309 -21.03 15.39 0.75
C THR A 309 -21.39 15.61 2.22
N ASP A 310 -22.67 15.50 2.56
CA ASP A 310 -23.22 15.75 3.89
C ASP A 310 -24.57 15.06 4.08
N ALA A 311 -25.04 14.97 5.33
CA ALA A 311 -26.32 14.34 5.66
C ALA A 311 -27.54 15.00 4.99
N ALA A 312 -27.46 16.29 4.67
CA ALA A 312 -28.54 17.05 4.04
C ALA A 312 -28.72 16.64 2.57
N SER A 313 -27.62 16.52 1.84
CA SER A 313 -27.57 16.01 0.47
C SER A 313 -27.86 14.52 0.38
N GLY A 314 -27.65 13.76 1.45
CA GLY A 314 -28.04 12.36 1.57
C GLY A 314 -26.88 11.38 1.79
N LEU A 315 -25.72 11.89 2.21
CA LEU A 315 -24.62 11.04 2.68
C LEU A 315 -25.13 10.12 3.81
N GLY A 316 -24.79 8.83 3.72
CA GLY A 316 -25.25 7.81 4.67
C GLY A 316 -26.68 7.29 4.42
N ARG A 317 -27.45 7.88 3.49
CA ARG A 317 -28.82 7.41 3.20
C ARG A 317 -28.85 6.21 2.26
N HIS A 318 -29.86 5.38 2.45
CA HIS A 318 -30.04 4.14 1.71
C HIS A 318 -31.35 4.15 0.90
N ALA A 319 -31.24 4.16 -0.42
CA ALA A 319 -32.37 4.00 -1.32
C ALA A 319 -32.83 2.53 -1.45
N SER A 320 -34.15 2.31 -1.41
CA SER A 320 -34.76 0.99 -1.60
C SER A 320 -34.47 0.43 -2.99
N ASN A 321 -34.16 -0.86 -3.07
CA ASN A 321 -33.94 -1.55 -4.33
C ASN A 321 -35.24 -2.26 -4.77
N PRO A 322 -35.92 -1.81 -5.84
CA PRO A 322 -37.14 -2.46 -6.31
C PRO A 322 -36.90 -3.89 -6.82
N ASP A 323 -35.67 -4.22 -7.23
CA ASP A 323 -35.32 -5.57 -7.71
C ASP A 323 -35.16 -6.57 -6.54
N THR A 324 -34.99 -6.07 -5.31
CA THR A 324 -34.88 -6.89 -4.09
C THR A 324 -35.66 -6.24 -2.93
N PRO A 325 -36.99 -6.43 -2.89
CA PRO A 325 -37.86 -5.82 -1.87
C PRO A 325 -37.35 -6.03 -0.44
N GLY A 326 -37.35 -4.95 0.35
CA GLY A 326 -36.82 -4.93 1.72
C GLY A 326 -35.31 -4.74 1.83
N LYS A 327 -34.58 -4.69 0.70
CA LYS A 327 -33.14 -4.37 0.68
C LYS A 327 -32.89 -3.04 -0.05
N CYS A 328 -31.78 -2.39 0.29
CA CYS A 328 -31.29 -1.23 -0.44
C CYS A 328 -30.25 -1.63 -1.51
N TRP A 329 -29.87 -0.67 -2.36
CA TRP A 329 -28.89 -0.88 -3.42
C TRP A 329 -27.49 -1.31 -2.94
N CYS A 330 -27.11 -1.04 -1.68
CA CYS A 330 -25.77 -1.38 -1.16
C CYS A 330 -25.39 -2.85 -1.41
N HIS A 331 -26.30 -3.80 -1.21
CA HIS A 331 -26.03 -5.21 -1.37
C HIS A 331 -25.66 -5.59 -2.81
N GLN A 332 -26.22 -4.89 -3.78
CA GLN A 332 -25.98 -5.14 -5.21
C GLN A 332 -24.75 -4.39 -5.72
N ILE A 333 -24.52 -3.17 -5.23
CA ILE A 333 -23.39 -2.33 -5.66
C ILE A 333 -22.08 -2.76 -4.98
N TYR A 334 -22.12 -2.93 -3.66
CA TYR A 334 -20.93 -3.12 -2.82
C TYR A 334 -20.79 -4.53 -2.24
N GLY A 335 -21.90 -5.28 -2.15
CA GLY A 335 -21.93 -6.54 -1.41
C GLY A 335 -21.94 -6.30 0.10
N LEU A 336 -21.44 -7.27 0.86
CA LEU A 336 -21.21 -7.15 2.29
C LEU A 336 -19.85 -6.50 2.55
N LEU A 337 -19.84 -5.45 3.36
CA LEU A 337 -18.63 -4.73 3.72
C LEU A 337 -18.11 -5.14 5.10
N PRO A 338 -16.78 -5.14 5.31
CA PRO A 338 -16.19 -5.50 6.59
C PRO A 338 -16.34 -4.37 7.62
N ALA A 339 -16.26 -4.73 8.91
CA ALA A 339 -16.34 -3.78 10.03
C ALA A 339 -15.33 -2.64 9.95
N SER A 340 -14.15 -2.88 9.38
CA SER A 340 -13.14 -1.83 9.18
C SER A 340 -13.63 -0.64 8.34
N THR A 341 -14.70 -0.80 7.54
CA THR A 341 -15.32 0.31 6.80
C THR A 341 -16.10 1.27 7.70
N TYR A 342 -16.39 0.89 8.94
CA TYR A 342 -17.09 1.69 9.94
C TYR A 342 -16.15 2.43 10.88
N LEU A 343 -14.83 2.28 10.69
CA LEU A 343 -13.80 2.97 11.46
C LEU A 343 -13.12 4.03 10.59
N SER A 344 -13.15 5.29 11.02
CA SER A 344 -12.45 6.41 10.41
C SER A 344 -11.32 6.83 11.33
N VAL A 345 -10.08 6.78 10.86
CA VAL A 345 -8.89 7.14 11.66
C VAL A 345 -8.26 8.41 11.10
N VAL A 346 -8.01 9.39 11.97
CA VAL A 346 -7.37 10.66 11.60
C VAL A 346 -6.16 10.88 12.50
N GLU A 347 -4.99 11.08 11.91
CA GLU A 347 -3.78 11.44 12.65
C GLU A 347 -3.50 12.93 12.47
N ILE A 348 -3.30 13.64 13.58
CA ILE A 348 -3.02 15.07 13.61
C ILE A 348 -1.61 15.27 14.16
N GLY A 349 -0.71 15.71 13.28
CA GLY A 349 0.66 16.04 13.66
C GLY A 349 0.75 17.33 14.51
N ALA A 350 1.71 17.39 15.42
CA ALA A 350 1.92 18.51 16.34
C ALA A 350 2.19 19.87 15.67
N SER A 351 2.55 19.89 14.38
CA SER A 351 2.94 21.11 13.65
C SER A 351 1.84 21.75 12.79
N GLN A 352 0.64 21.18 12.70
CA GLN A 352 -0.38 21.60 11.73
C GLN A 352 -1.66 22.18 12.38
N SER A 353 -1.56 23.23 13.19
CA SER A 353 -2.69 23.63 14.06
C SER A 353 -3.98 24.06 13.34
N GLN A 354 -3.93 24.73 12.19
CA GLN A 354 -5.15 25.28 11.55
C GLN A 354 -5.76 24.36 10.47
N CYS A 355 -4.96 23.90 9.49
CA CYS A 355 -5.45 23.00 8.43
C CYS A 355 -5.93 21.65 8.99
N SER A 356 -5.33 21.17 10.09
CA SER A 356 -5.77 19.93 10.73
C SER A 356 -7.15 20.06 11.40
N GLN A 357 -7.50 21.23 11.93
CA GLN A 357 -8.79 21.43 12.58
C GLN A 357 -9.95 21.41 11.58
N GLU A 358 -9.80 22.05 10.43
CA GLU A 358 -10.79 22.00 9.35
C GLU A 358 -10.94 20.56 8.83
N THR A 359 -9.81 19.89 8.56
CA THR A 359 -9.81 18.48 8.13
C THR A 359 -10.49 17.58 9.16
N LEU A 360 -10.23 17.78 10.45
CA LEU A 360 -10.86 17.02 11.52
C LEU A 360 -12.36 17.30 11.61
N ALA A 361 -12.79 18.56 11.50
CA ALA A 361 -14.19 18.94 11.50
C ALA A 361 -14.94 18.26 10.34
N PHE A 362 -14.33 18.24 9.15
CA PHE A 362 -14.84 17.53 7.99
C PHE A 362 -14.96 16.02 8.22
N ARG A 363 -13.92 15.37 8.75
CA ARG A 363 -13.93 13.93 9.06
C ARG A 363 -14.95 13.57 10.13
N ARG A 364 -15.17 14.46 11.09
CA ARG A 364 -16.21 14.31 12.12
C ARG A 364 -17.61 14.39 11.52
N ALA A 365 -17.90 15.39 10.71
CA ALA A 365 -19.20 15.53 10.04
C ALA A 365 -19.49 14.34 9.11
N ASP A 366 -18.46 13.82 8.42
CA ASP A 366 -18.55 12.61 7.60
C ASP A 366 -18.88 11.38 8.43
N ALA A 367 -18.09 11.13 9.48
CA ALA A 367 -18.29 9.97 10.33
C ALA A 367 -19.67 9.98 10.99
N GLU A 368 -20.16 11.15 11.41
CA GLU A 368 -21.50 11.33 11.95
C GLU A 368 -22.58 11.02 10.89
N SER A 369 -22.46 11.61 9.70
CA SER A 369 -23.42 11.38 8.59
C SER A 369 -23.48 9.92 8.17
N MET A 370 -22.35 9.21 8.25
CA MET A 370 -22.20 7.81 7.83
C MET A 370 -22.42 6.79 8.95
N GLY A 371 -22.65 7.23 10.20
CA GLY A 371 -22.75 6.36 11.36
C GLY A 371 -21.47 5.56 11.63
N GLN A 372 -20.30 6.17 11.41
CA GLN A 372 -18.98 5.57 11.64
C GLN A 372 -18.39 5.97 13.00
N ARG A 373 -17.50 5.12 13.52
CA ARG A 373 -16.62 5.46 14.64
C ARG A 373 -15.43 6.29 14.14
N LEU A 374 -15.33 7.54 14.57
CA LEU A 374 -14.14 8.36 14.34
C LEU A 374 -13.15 8.19 15.50
N LEU A 375 -11.89 7.89 15.18
CA LEU A 375 -10.76 7.84 16.11
C LEU A 375 -9.69 8.85 15.68
N VAL A 376 -9.17 9.63 16.64
CA VAL A 376 -8.26 10.75 16.35
C VAL A 376 -6.97 10.57 17.13
N LYS A 377 -5.82 10.45 16.45
CA LYS A 377 -4.49 10.43 17.07
C LYS A 377 -3.92 11.84 17.13
N GLN A 378 -3.68 12.38 18.31
CA GLN A 378 -3.09 13.72 18.52
C GLN A 378 -1.86 13.63 19.42
N HIS A 379 -2.04 13.16 20.66
CA HIS A 379 -1.01 13.20 21.72
C HIS A 379 -1.00 11.97 22.62
N GLN A 380 -1.74 10.92 22.26
CA GLN A 380 -1.76 9.67 23.00
C GLN A 380 -0.38 9.02 23.00
N THR A 381 -0.02 8.41 24.13
CA THR A 381 1.06 7.43 24.18
C THR A 381 0.72 6.23 23.30
N GLU A 382 1.71 5.46 22.86
CA GLU A 382 1.44 4.27 22.02
C GLU A 382 0.53 3.25 22.72
N LEU A 383 0.64 3.10 24.04
CA LEU A 383 -0.23 2.21 24.80
C LEU A 383 -1.69 2.69 24.84
N GLU A 384 -1.91 3.99 25.09
CA GLU A 384 -3.26 4.59 25.05
C GLU A 384 -3.86 4.47 23.65
N TRP A 385 -3.05 4.73 22.62
CA TRP A 385 -3.46 4.58 21.23
C TRP A 385 -3.91 3.15 20.89
N GLU A 386 -3.15 2.14 21.30
CA GLU A 386 -3.50 0.74 21.09
C GLU A 386 -4.82 0.36 21.79
N GLN A 387 -5.05 0.87 23.01
CA GLN A 387 -6.29 0.64 23.75
C GLN A 387 -7.49 1.30 23.07
N GLU A 388 -7.37 2.58 22.71
CA GLU A 388 -8.44 3.32 22.03
C GLU A 388 -8.75 2.71 20.65
N LEU A 389 -7.72 2.29 19.91
CA LEU A 389 -7.88 1.62 18.62
C LEU A 389 -8.60 0.29 18.77
N THR A 390 -8.26 -0.50 19.79
CA THR A 390 -8.93 -1.79 20.06
C THR A 390 -10.41 -1.57 20.33
N GLN A 391 -10.74 -0.62 21.21
CA GLN A 391 -12.13 -0.27 21.51
C GLN A 391 -12.88 0.24 20.26
N ALA A 392 -12.24 1.10 19.46
CA ALA A 392 -12.86 1.64 18.25
C ALA A 392 -13.11 0.56 17.18
N VAL A 393 -12.30 -0.50 17.14
CA VAL A 393 -12.52 -1.67 16.28
C VAL A 393 -13.76 -2.46 16.74
N GLU A 394 -13.90 -2.70 18.04
CA GLU A 394 -15.09 -3.35 18.60
C GLU A 394 -16.37 -2.54 18.33
N ASP A 395 -16.32 -1.21 18.54
CA ASP A 395 -17.42 -0.30 18.20
C ASP A 395 -17.80 -0.42 16.71
N ALA A 396 -16.81 -0.46 15.82
CA ALA A 396 -17.02 -0.58 14.38
C ALA A 396 -17.65 -1.93 13.98
N GLU A 397 -17.33 -3.02 14.68
CA GLU A 397 -17.98 -4.32 14.49
C GLU A 397 -19.46 -4.27 14.88
N ILE A 398 -19.79 -3.64 16.01
CA ILE A 398 -21.17 -3.45 16.47
C ILE A 398 -21.95 -2.60 15.45
N LEU A 399 -21.39 -1.48 14.99
CA LEU A 399 -22.01 -0.61 13.99
C LEU A 399 -22.24 -1.34 12.66
N CYS A 400 -21.26 -2.12 12.21
CA CYS A 400 -21.35 -2.92 11.00
C CYS A 400 -22.46 -3.97 11.09
N ALA A 401 -22.54 -4.69 12.22
CA ALA A 401 -23.58 -5.68 12.46
C ALA A 401 -24.97 -5.03 12.51
N ALA A 402 -25.11 -3.91 13.22
CA ALA A 402 -26.35 -3.14 13.31
C ALA A 402 -26.82 -2.64 11.93
N ASN A 403 -25.88 -2.22 11.08
CA ASN A 403 -26.16 -1.78 9.71
C ASN A 403 -26.18 -2.94 8.68
N GLN A 404 -26.17 -4.20 9.13
CA GLN A 404 -26.22 -5.40 8.30
C GLN A 404 -25.09 -5.47 7.24
N GLY A 405 -23.92 -4.91 7.53
CA GLY A 405 -22.78 -4.89 6.62
C GLY A 405 -23.00 -4.04 5.35
N ARG A 406 -23.96 -3.10 5.37
CA ARG A 406 -24.19 -2.15 4.26
C ARG A 406 -23.04 -1.14 4.17
N ALA A 407 -23.04 -0.32 3.12
CA ALA A 407 -22.07 0.76 2.98
C ALA A 407 -22.42 1.93 3.92
N PRO A 408 -21.53 2.36 4.83
CA PRO A 408 -21.83 3.45 5.77
C PRO A 408 -22.04 4.80 5.06
N TRP A 409 -21.43 5.00 3.89
CA TRP A 409 -21.69 6.19 3.05
C TRP A 409 -23.04 6.16 2.31
N GLY A 410 -23.80 5.07 2.40
CA GLY A 410 -25.11 4.95 1.77
C GLY A 410 -25.10 4.60 0.29
N CYS A 411 -26.30 4.49 -0.29
CA CYS A 411 -26.51 4.21 -1.71
C CYS A 411 -27.56 5.12 -2.37
N GLU A 412 -27.99 6.18 -1.68
CA GLU A 412 -28.93 7.17 -2.22
C GLU A 412 -28.45 7.79 -3.54
N TRP A 413 -27.15 8.05 -3.64
CA TRP A 413 -26.52 8.60 -4.84
C TRP A 413 -26.83 7.78 -6.10
N PHE A 414 -26.97 6.46 -5.97
CA PHE A 414 -27.20 5.57 -7.10
C PHE A 414 -28.63 5.70 -7.62
N GLU A 415 -29.62 5.80 -6.73
CA GLU A 415 -31.01 5.99 -7.15
C GLU A 415 -31.19 7.36 -7.80
N GLN A 416 -30.58 8.41 -7.23
CA GLN A 416 -30.60 9.74 -7.83
C GLN A 416 -29.91 9.77 -9.20
N TRP A 417 -28.73 9.16 -9.32
CA TRP A 417 -28.04 9.02 -10.61
C TRP A 417 -28.92 8.29 -11.63
N LYS A 418 -29.53 7.16 -11.23
CA LYS A 418 -30.40 6.36 -12.09
C LYS A 418 -31.61 7.17 -12.56
N GLN A 419 -32.21 7.95 -11.68
CA GLN A 419 -33.32 8.83 -12.02
C GLN A 419 -32.87 9.93 -13.00
N ASN A 420 -31.74 10.57 -12.75
CA ASN A 420 -31.18 11.58 -13.64
C ASN A 420 -30.91 11.03 -15.05
N VAL A 421 -30.35 9.81 -15.15
CA VAL A 421 -30.11 9.12 -16.42
C VAL A 421 -31.43 8.82 -17.15
N ARG A 422 -32.47 8.36 -16.45
CA ARG A 422 -33.79 8.13 -17.03
C ARG A 422 -34.39 9.42 -17.57
N THR A 423 -34.38 10.49 -16.78
CA THR A 423 -34.91 11.79 -17.20
C THR A 423 -34.18 12.30 -18.44
N ALA A 424 -32.84 12.24 -18.47
CA ALA A 424 -32.05 12.62 -19.65
C ALA A 424 -32.41 11.79 -20.89
N HIS A 425 -32.62 10.48 -20.71
CA HIS A 425 -33.05 9.59 -21.79
C HIS A 425 -34.46 9.91 -22.31
N GLU A 426 -35.41 10.17 -21.41
CA GLU A 426 -36.79 10.56 -21.75
C GLU A 426 -36.83 11.90 -22.51
N LEU A 427 -35.89 12.80 -22.22
CA LEU A 427 -35.69 14.06 -22.93
C LEU A 427 -34.96 13.90 -24.27
N GLY A 428 -34.61 12.68 -24.69
CA GLY A 428 -33.94 12.41 -25.96
C GLY A 428 -32.47 12.84 -25.99
N GLN A 429 -31.83 13.02 -24.84
CA GLN A 429 -30.44 13.45 -24.76
C GLN A 429 -29.47 12.33 -25.12
N VAL A 430 -28.35 12.70 -25.73
CA VAL A 430 -27.23 11.79 -26.00
C VAL A 430 -26.45 11.56 -24.71
N LEU A 431 -26.44 10.31 -24.24
CA LEU A 431 -25.77 9.93 -22.99
C LEU A 431 -24.29 9.63 -23.22
N HIS A 432 -23.42 10.43 -22.60
CA HIS A 432 -21.96 10.29 -22.67
C HIS A 432 -21.41 9.55 -21.45
N VAL A 433 -20.80 8.40 -21.72
CA VAL A 433 -20.14 7.57 -20.70
C VAL A 433 -18.62 7.59 -20.90
N PHE A 434 -17.91 8.11 -19.93
CA PHE A 434 -16.46 8.16 -19.85
C PHE A 434 -15.95 6.99 -19.00
N TYR A 435 -14.89 6.35 -19.50
CA TYR A 435 -14.19 5.28 -18.79
C TYR A 435 -12.74 5.68 -18.58
N PHE A 436 -12.13 5.16 -17.51
CA PHE A 436 -10.68 5.17 -17.42
C PHE A 436 -10.05 4.50 -18.63
N LYS A 437 -8.84 4.93 -19.00
CA LYS A 437 -8.07 4.34 -20.11
C LYS A 437 -7.95 2.81 -19.90
N GLY A 438 -8.50 2.04 -20.86
CA GLY A 438 -8.54 0.58 -20.79
C GLY A 438 -9.64 -0.04 -19.90
N GLY A 439 -10.54 0.78 -19.33
CA GLY A 439 -11.62 0.37 -18.43
C GLY A 439 -12.97 0.07 -19.11
N LYS A 440 -13.11 0.37 -20.41
CA LYS A 440 -14.35 0.14 -21.16
C LYS A 440 -14.78 -1.33 -21.04
N GLY A 441 -16.03 -1.57 -20.67
CA GLY A 441 -16.63 -2.91 -20.56
C GLY A 441 -16.27 -3.71 -19.30
N ARG A 442 -15.41 -3.19 -18.41
CA ARG A 442 -15.02 -3.89 -17.16
C ARG A 442 -15.99 -3.71 -15.99
N GLY A 443 -16.90 -2.73 -16.07
CA GLY A 443 -17.88 -2.42 -15.03
C GLY A 443 -19.28 -3.00 -15.27
N LYS A 444 -19.41 -4.11 -16.03
CA LYS A 444 -20.72 -4.71 -16.27
C LYS A 444 -21.26 -5.33 -14.98
N MET A 445 -22.18 -4.63 -14.32
CA MET A 445 -23.02 -5.24 -13.30
C MET A 445 -23.93 -6.27 -14.01
N PRO A 446 -24.04 -7.51 -13.54
CA PRO A 446 -24.97 -8.48 -14.10
C PRO A 446 -26.39 -7.96 -13.86
N LEU A 447 -26.96 -7.28 -14.86
CA LEU A 447 -28.36 -6.89 -14.82
C LEU A 447 -29.20 -8.17 -14.78
N GLY A 448 -30.10 -8.24 -13.79
CA GLY A 448 -30.97 -9.39 -13.59
C GLY A 448 -31.80 -9.71 -14.84
N PRO A 449 -32.36 -10.94 -14.91
CA PRO A 449 -33.08 -11.43 -16.09
C PRO A 449 -34.26 -10.54 -16.54
N ALA A 450 -34.83 -9.71 -15.65
CA ALA A 450 -35.88 -8.74 -15.97
C ALA A 450 -35.45 -7.73 -17.04
N HIS A 451 -34.19 -7.28 -17.05
CA HIS A 451 -33.73 -6.25 -17.98
C HIS A 451 -33.41 -6.79 -19.39
N ARG A 452 -33.14 -8.10 -19.53
CA ARG A 452 -32.86 -8.74 -20.84
C ARG A 452 -34.08 -8.72 -21.77
N ARG A 453 -35.30 -8.56 -21.25
CA ARG A 453 -36.52 -8.51 -22.08
C ARG A 453 -36.71 -7.17 -22.79
N ALA A 454 -36.15 -6.08 -22.26
CA ALA A 454 -36.28 -4.74 -22.86
C ALA A 454 -35.26 -4.47 -23.98
N GLY A 455 -34.18 -5.25 -24.05
CA GLY A 455 -33.10 -5.07 -25.03
C GLY A 455 -33.19 -5.93 -26.30
N LYS A 456 -34.29 -6.67 -26.52
CA LYS A 456 -34.55 -7.26 -27.84
C LYS A 456 -34.96 -6.14 -28.78
N GLU A 457 -33.98 -5.65 -29.52
CA GLU A 457 -34.09 -4.75 -30.66
C GLU A 457 -35.42 -4.95 -31.41
N ARG A 458 -36.22 -3.88 -31.48
CA ARG A 458 -37.16 -3.74 -32.60
C ARG A 458 -36.29 -3.69 -33.84
N LYS A 459 -36.27 -4.77 -34.63
CA LYS A 459 -35.81 -4.69 -36.01
C LYS A 459 -36.62 -3.58 -36.68
N PRO A 460 -35.98 -2.68 -37.44
CA PRO A 460 -36.72 -1.75 -38.28
C PRO A 460 -37.64 -2.58 -39.18
N GLN A 461 -38.93 -2.26 -39.16
CA GLN A 461 -39.86 -2.72 -40.18
C GLN A 461 -39.62 -1.81 -41.38
N ASP A 462 -39.12 -2.41 -42.47
CA ASP A 462 -39.08 -1.81 -43.79
C ASP A 462 -40.49 -1.58 -44.34
#